data_AF-A0A2W2EIK7-F1
#
_entry.id   AF-A0A2W2EIK7-F1
#
_cell.length_a   1.000
_cell.length_b   1.000
_cell.length_c   1.000
_cell.angle_alpha   90.00
_cell.angle_beta   90.00
_cell.angle_gamma   90.00
#
_symmetry.space_group_name_H-M   'P 1'
#
loop_
_entity.id
_entity.type
_entity.pdbx_description
1 polymer ?
#
loop_
_entity_poly.entity_id
_entity_poly.type
_entity_poly.pdbx_seq_one_letter_code
_entity_poly.pdbx_strand_id
1 'polypeptide(L)'
;MLAGLLVIGVLVGWWCFAAELREFREARRDGAVTAGTELDQRAGRYAEAVLAAGEQVPDDRLRALAAEHEVDVWEIRREPELSLVIEASEGYGRWPQGTLRACHRLDFRALGAPAAGFELARLPACPTPPTPLRRADWRYDTGVGRSSD
;
A
#
# COMPACT_ATOMS: atom_id res chain seq x y z
N MET A 1 4.80 -24.65 53.57
CA MET A 1 4.69 -23.19 53.32
C MET A 1 5.40 -22.73 52.06
N LEU A 2 6.68 -23.09 51.84
CA LEU A 2 7.46 -22.68 50.65
C LEU A 2 6.80 -23.02 49.30
N ALA A 3 6.23 -24.22 49.16
CA ALA A 3 5.54 -24.63 47.93
C ALA A 3 4.28 -23.79 47.63
N GLY A 4 3.55 -23.33 48.65
CA GLY A 4 2.36 -22.48 48.47
C GLY A 4 2.71 -21.07 48.01
N LEU A 5 3.81 -20.50 48.52
CA LEU A 5 4.32 -19.19 48.09
C LEU A 5 4.83 -19.21 46.65
N LEU A 6 5.45 -20.32 46.23
CA LEU A 6 5.88 -20.52 44.83
C LEU A 6 4.69 -20.53 43.87
N VAL A 7 3.62 -21.27 44.19
CA VAL A 7 2.41 -21.33 43.35
C VAL A 7 1.76 -19.95 43.23
N ILE A 8 1.67 -19.20 44.33
CA ILE A 8 1.12 -17.84 44.31
C ILE A 8 1.99 -16.91 43.47
N GLY A 9 3.32 -16.96 43.61
CA GLY A 9 4.24 -16.17 42.81
C GLY A 9 4.13 -16.44 41.30
N VAL A 10 4.01 -17.71 40.91
CA VAL A 10 3.81 -18.11 39.51
C VAL A 10 2.47 -17.63 38.97
N LEU A 11 1.40 -17.75 39.76
CA LEU A 11 0.07 -17.26 39.36
C LEU A 11 0.08 -15.74 39.17
N VAL A 12 0.61 -14.98 40.12
CA VAL A 12 0.69 -13.51 40.01
C VAL A 12 1.55 -13.11 38.80
N GLY A 13 2.72 -13.73 38.61
CA GLY A 13 3.57 -13.49 37.45
C GLY A 13 2.86 -13.81 36.12
N TRP A 14 2.11 -14.90 36.06
CA TRP A 14 1.32 -15.29 34.89
C TRP A 14 0.20 -14.28 34.59
N TRP A 15 -0.50 -13.80 35.62
CA TRP A 15 -1.57 -12.82 35.46
C TRP A 15 -1.05 -11.46 34.97
N CYS A 16 0.07 -10.97 35.51
CA CYS A 16 0.72 -9.76 35.00
C CYS A 16 1.14 -9.93 33.53
N PHE A 17 1.78 -11.05 33.20
CA PHE A 17 2.20 -11.34 31.83
C PHE A 17 1.01 -11.47 30.87
N ALA A 18 -0.09 -12.09 31.30
CA ALA A 18 -1.30 -12.22 30.50
C ALA A 18 -2.01 -10.87 30.28
N ALA A 19 -1.98 -9.97 31.25
CA ALA A 19 -2.52 -8.61 31.12
C ALA A 19 -1.70 -7.79 30.11
N GLU A 20 -0.38 -7.81 30.24
CA GLU A 20 0.52 -7.10 29.33
C GLU A 20 0.40 -7.65 27.90
N LEU A 21 0.27 -8.96 27.72
CA LEU A 21 -0.02 -9.56 26.41
C LEU A 21 -1.37 -9.13 25.81
N ARG A 22 -2.39 -8.83 26.62
CA ARG A 22 -3.68 -8.32 26.11
C ARG A 22 -3.54 -6.89 25.63
N GLU A 23 -2.91 -6.03 26.42
CA GLU A 23 -2.63 -4.64 26.04
C GLU A 23 -1.82 -4.57 24.74
N PHE A 24 -0.80 -5.44 24.60
CA PHE A 24 -0.04 -5.54 23.35
C PHE A 24 -0.90 -5.95 22.14
N ARG A 25 -1.85 -6.87 22.32
CA ARG A 25 -2.75 -7.30 21.23
C ARG A 25 -3.76 -6.22 20.86
N GLU A 26 -4.30 -5.52 21.84
CA GLU A 26 -5.23 -4.40 21.65
C GLU A 26 -4.54 -3.25 20.94
N ALA A 27 -3.38 -2.80 21.42
CA ALA A 27 -2.59 -1.76 20.77
C ALA A 27 -2.19 -2.13 19.33
N ARG A 28 -1.91 -3.42 19.07
CA ARG A 28 -1.63 -3.91 17.72
C ARG A 28 -2.87 -3.89 16.82
N ARG A 29 -4.04 -4.25 17.36
CA ARG A 29 -5.30 -4.22 16.63
C ARG A 29 -5.69 -2.79 16.28
N ASP A 30 -5.61 -1.89 17.24
CA ASP A 30 -5.91 -0.47 17.03
C ASP A 30 -4.91 0.14 16.04
N GLY A 31 -3.62 -0.20 16.16
CA GLY A 31 -2.61 0.16 15.17
C GLY A 31 -2.95 -0.32 13.76
N ALA A 32 -3.42 -1.57 13.61
CA ALA A 32 -3.81 -2.12 12.32
C ALA A 32 -5.07 -1.44 11.74
N VAL A 33 -6.03 -1.06 12.59
CA VAL A 33 -7.23 -0.30 12.17
C VAL A 33 -6.86 1.11 11.70
N THR A 34 -6.01 1.79 12.46
CA THR A 34 -5.49 3.12 12.09
C THR A 34 -4.72 3.06 10.78
N ALA A 35 -3.80 2.11 10.63
CA ALA A 35 -3.09 1.90 9.37
C ALA A 35 -4.04 1.58 8.21
N GLY A 36 -5.06 0.74 8.44
CA GLY A 36 -6.09 0.46 7.44
C GLY A 36 -6.85 1.71 6.99
N THR A 37 -7.09 2.64 7.92
CA THR A 37 -7.76 3.92 7.62
C THR A 37 -6.85 4.85 6.83
N GLU A 38 -5.56 4.93 7.18
CA GLU A 38 -4.57 5.73 6.45
C GLU A 38 -4.44 5.24 5.00
N LEU A 39 -4.44 3.92 4.77
CA LEU A 39 -4.40 3.33 3.43
C LEU A 39 -5.63 3.74 2.58
N ASP A 40 -6.82 3.77 3.17
CA ASP A 40 -8.04 4.22 2.47
C ASP A 40 -7.98 5.72 2.15
N GLN A 41 -7.50 6.53 3.08
CA GLN A 41 -7.35 7.98 2.88
C GLN A 41 -6.31 8.29 1.80
N ARG A 42 -5.21 7.54 1.76
CA ARG A 42 -4.17 7.69 0.74
C ARG A 42 -4.69 7.36 -0.66
N ALA A 43 -5.45 6.27 -0.79
CA ALA A 43 -6.13 5.92 -2.03
C ALA A 43 -7.12 7.02 -2.47
N GLY A 44 -7.91 7.58 -1.54
CA GLY A 44 -8.82 8.70 -1.80
C GLY A 44 -8.09 9.96 -2.27
N ARG A 45 -7.01 10.36 -1.58
CA ARG A 45 -6.19 11.53 -1.97
C ARG A 45 -5.58 11.36 -3.36
N TYR A 46 -5.09 10.17 -3.68
CA TYR A 46 -4.59 9.89 -5.03
C TYR A 46 -5.72 9.99 -6.08
N ALA A 47 -6.91 9.47 -5.79
CA ALA A 47 -8.06 9.59 -6.69
C ALA A 47 -8.46 11.06 -6.94
N GLU A 48 -8.49 11.89 -5.89
CA GLU A 48 -8.74 13.33 -6.02
C GLU A 48 -7.67 14.01 -6.89
N ALA A 49 -6.40 13.65 -6.73
CA ALA A 49 -5.32 14.18 -7.55
C ALA A 49 -5.44 13.78 -9.03
N VAL A 50 -5.84 12.53 -9.32
CA VAL A 50 -6.12 12.07 -10.70
C VAL A 50 -7.30 12.85 -11.30
N LEU A 51 -8.37 13.05 -10.52
CA LEU A 51 -9.54 13.81 -10.96
C LEU A 51 -9.18 15.27 -11.26
N ALA A 52 -8.36 15.91 -10.43
CA ALA A 52 -7.87 17.26 -10.64
C ALA A 52 -6.94 17.38 -11.87
N ALA A 53 -6.20 16.32 -12.18
CA ALA A 53 -5.31 16.29 -13.33
C ALA A 53 -6.06 16.11 -14.67
N GLY A 54 -7.24 15.47 -14.65
CA GLY A 54 -8.19 15.45 -15.77
C GLY A 54 -8.03 14.29 -16.78
N GLU A 55 -8.75 14.36 -17.90
CA GLU A 55 -8.92 13.25 -18.86
C GLU A 55 -7.62 12.83 -19.59
N GLN A 56 -6.79 13.80 -19.96
CA GLN A 56 -5.64 13.58 -20.85
C GLN A 56 -4.32 13.29 -20.11
N VAL A 57 -4.39 12.90 -18.83
CA VAL A 57 -3.19 12.63 -18.04
C VAL A 57 -2.53 11.35 -18.56
N PRO A 58 -1.27 11.38 -19.03
CA PRO A 58 -0.60 10.19 -19.54
C PRO A 58 -0.26 9.21 -18.40
N ASP A 59 -0.12 7.92 -18.71
CA ASP A 59 0.14 6.85 -17.74
C ASP A 59 1.36 7.11 -16.87
N ASP A 60 2.43 7.65 -17.44
CA ASP A 60 3.65 7.98 -16.69
C ASP A 60 3.43 9.10 -15.68
N ARG A 61 2.55 10.06 -16.00
CA ARG A 61 2.16 11.10 -15.04
C ARG A 61 1.26 10.53 -13.94
N LEU A 62 0.38 9.59 -14.26
CA LEU A 62 -0.42 8.87 -13.25
C LEU A 62 0.47 8.12 -12.27
N ARG A 63 1.54 7.47 -12.75
CA ARG A 63 2.54 6.79 -11.92
C ARG A 63 3.40 7.77 -11.11
N ALA A 64 3.76 8.91 -11.69
CA ALA A 64 4.48 9.95 -10.95
C ALA A 64 3.63 10.52 -9.81
N LEU A 65 2.35 10.83 -10.07
CA LEU A 65 1.39 11.24 -9.03
C LEU A 65 1.24 10.16 -7.95
N ALA A 66 1.20 8.88 -8.35
CA ALA A 66 1.08 7.78 -7.40
C ALA A 66 2.25 7.77 -6.41
N ALA A 67 3.48 7.95 -6.89
CA ALA A 67 4.66 8.06 -6.05
C ALA A 67 4.62 9.29 -5.10
N GLU A 68 4.10 10.43 -5.57
CA GLU A 68 3.88 11.64 -4.75
C GLU A 68 2.88 11.37 -3.60
N HIS A 69 1.96 10.42 -3.80
CA HIS A 69 0.94 10.00 -2.85
C HIS A 69 1.26 8.68 -2.13
N GLU A 70 2.49 8.18 -2.21
CA GLU A 70 2.92 6.92 -1.55
C GLU A 70 2.05 5.71 -1.91
N VAL A 71 1.57 5.65 -3.16
CA VAL A 71 0.85 4.49 -3.73
C VAL A 71 1.55 3.99 -4.99
N ASP A 72 1.44 2.68 -5.23
CA ASP A 72 1.94 2.02 -6.43
C ASP A 72 0.79 1.72 -7.39
N VAL A 73 0.96 2.02 -8.68
CA VAL A 73 -0.05 1.69 -9.71
C VAL A 73 0.27 0.34 -10.34
N TRP A 74 -0.67 -0.60 -10.22
CA TRP A 74 -0.55 -1.97 -10.70
C TRP A 74 -1.20 -2.19 -12.06
N GLU A 75 -2.37 -1.58 -12.27
CA GLU A 75 -3.15 -1.70 -13.49
C GLU A 75 -3.67 -0.34 -13.91
N ILE A 76 -3.63 -0.07 -15.22
CA ILE A 76 -4.25 1.09 -15.86
C ILE A 76 -5.10 0.57 -17.01
N ARG A 77 -6.41 0.81 -16.95
CA ARG A 77 -7.35 0.60 -18.06
C ARG A 77 -8.00 1.92 -18.42
N ARG A 78 -8.11 2.21 -19.72
CA ARG A 78 -8.68 3.47 -20.22
C ARG A 78 -10.03 3.32 -20.92
N GLU A 79 -10.44 2.10 -21.23
CA GLU A 79 -11.65 1.82 -21.98
C GLU A 79 -12.62 0.96 -21.14
N PRO A 80 -13.91 1.33 -21.04
CA PRO A 80 -14.57 2.53 -21.60
C PRO A 80 -14.29 3.83 -20.82
N GLU A 81 -13.88 3.73 -19.55
CA GLU A 81 -13.47 4.86 -18.72
C GLU A 81 -12.16 4.49 -17.98
N LEU A 82 -11.51 5.48 -17.35
CA LEU A 82 -10.26 5.24 -16.63
C LEU A 82 -10.52 4.41 -15.37
N SER A 83 -9.86 3.25 -15.26
CA SER A 83 -9.85 2.38 -14.10
C SER A 83 -8.41 2.11 -13.68
N LEU A 84 -8.10 2.34 -12.41
CA LEU A 84 -6.78 2.12 -11.83
C LEU A 84 -6.87 1.08 -10.72
N VAL A 85 -5.87 0.21 -10.63
CA VAL A 85 -5.63 -0.58 -9.43
C VAL A 85 -4.35 -0.10 -8.77
N ILE A 86 -4.43 0.26 -7.50
CA ILE A 86 -3.31 0.75 -6.72
C ILE A 86 -3.06 -0.13 -5.49
N GLU A 87 -1.82 -0.14 -5.03
CA GLU A 87 -1.41 -0.70 -3.74
C GLU A 87 -0.85 0.42 -2.87
N ALA A 88 -1.18 0.40 -1.58
CA ALA A 88 -0.53 1.21 -0.58
C ALA A 88 -0.10 0.35 0.61
N SER A 89 0.96 0.75 1.29
CA SER A 89 1.46 0.08 2.48
C SER A 89 1.67 1.03 3.65
N GLU A 90 1.38 0.56 4.86
CA GLU A 90 1.46 1.36 6.08
C GLU A 90 2.03 0.54 7.24
N GLY A 91 2.99 1.11 7.95
CA GLY A 91 3.56 0.50 9.15
C GLY A 91 2.63 0.64 10.34
N TYR A 92 2.57 -0.36 11.23
CA TYR A 92 1.81 -0.27 12.47
C TYR A 92 2.44 -1.03 13.62
N GLY A 93 2.13 -0.57 14.83
CA GLY A 93 2.65 -1.14 16.08
C GLY A 93 4.04 -0.62 16.45
N ARG A 94 4.39 -0.77 17.73
CA ARG A 94 5.65 -0.27 18.30
C ARG A 94 6.79 -1.30 18.17
N TRP A 95 6.50 -2.59 18.44
CA TRP A 95 7.42 -3.72 18.24
C TRP A 95 6.70 -5.08 18.44
N PRO A 96 6.92 -6.11 17.59
CA PRO A 96 7.48 -6.00 16.25
C PRO A 96 6.55 -5.15 15.37
N GLN A 97 7.13 -4.32 14.52
CA GLN A 97 6.38 -3.51 13.57
C GLN A 97 5.72 -4.44 12.54
N GLY A 98 4.41 -4.31 12.36
CA GLY A 98 3.69 -4.91 11.26
C GLY A 98 3.66 -3.95 10.07
N THR A 99 3.49 -4.50 8.87
CA THR A 99 3.15 -3.71 7.69
C THR A 99 1.81 -4.20 7.21
N LEU A 100 0.87 -3.28 7.03
CA LEU A 100 -0.40 -3.54 6.38
C LEU A 100 -0.27 -3.14 4.91
N ARG A 101 -0.86 -3.94 4.03
CA ARG A 101 -0.98 -3.62 2.60
C ARG A 101 -2.44 -3.70 2.23
N ALA A 102 -2.87 -2.75 1.40
CA ALA A 102 -4.22 -2.75 0.86
C ALA A 102 -4.14 -2.39 -0.63
N CYS A 103 -5.01 -3.02 -1.40
CA CYS A 103 -5.20 -2.66 -2.79
C CYS A 103 -6.61 -2.10 -3.00
N HIS A 104 -6.68 -1.12 -3.89
CA HIS A 104 -7.91 -0.41 -4.21
C HIS A 104 -8.08 -0.34 -5.71
N ARG A 105 -9.34 -0.44 -6.14
CA ARG A 105 -9.75 -0.07 -7.48
C ARG A 105 -10.35 1.33 -7.44
N LEU A 106 -9.91 2.16 -8.38
CA LEU A 106 -10.40 3.50 -8.62
C LEU A 106 -11.03 3.52 -10.01
N ASP A 107 -12.34 3.67 -10.07
CA ASP A 107 -13.07 3.78 -11.32
C ASP A 107 -13.51 5.23 -11.49
N PHE A 108 -12.96 5.90 -12.51
CA PHE A 108 -13.22 7.32 -12.78
C PHE A 108 -14.26 7.45 -13.88
N ARG A 109 -15.14 8.45 -13.74
CA ARG A 109 -16.17 8.76 -14.72
C ARG A 109 -16.12 10.23 -15.12
N ALA A 110 -16.48 10.50 -16.37
CA ALA A 110 -16.61 11.86 -16.91
C ALA A 110 -15.41 12.78 -16.60
N LEU A 111 -14.18 12.25 -16.64
CA LEU A 111 -12.96 13.05 -16.44
C LEU A 111 -12.91 14.22 -17.43
N GLY A 112 -12.46 15.38 -16.96
CA GLY A 112 -12.45 16.60 -17.77
C GLY A 112 -13.81 17.32 -17.87
N ALA A 113 -14.89 16.73 -17.36
CA ALA A 113 -16.21 17.37 -17.29
C ALA A 113 -16.53 17.89 -15.87
N PRO A 114 -17.48 18.82 -15.71
CA PRO A 114 -17.93 19.28 -14.39
C PRO A 114 -18.56 18.17 -13.53
N ALA A 115 -19.02 17.09 -14.16
CA ALA A 115 -19.59 15.91 -13.51
C ALA A 115 -18.54 14.82 -13.20
N ALA A 116 -17.24 15.13 -13.34
CA ALA A 116 -16.17 14.20 -13.05
C ALA A 116 -16.29 13.65 -11.63
N GLY A 117 -16.07 12.35 -11.48
CA GLY A 117 -16.12 11.66 -10.20
C GLY A 117 -15.32 10.37 -10.22
N PHE A 118 -15.22 9.74 -9.05
CA PHE A 118 -14.60 8.43 -8.93
C PHE A 118 -15.36 7.56 -7.93
N GLU A 119 -15.22 6.25 -8.11
CA GLU A 119 -15.60 5.23 -7.15
C GLU A 119 -14.34 4.56 -6.60
N LEU A 120 -14.25 4.47 -5.27
CA LEU A 120 -13.14 3.84 -4.56
C LEU A 120 -13.64 2.52 -3.95
N ALA A 121 -13.07 1.41 -4.40
CA ALA A 121 -13.40 0.08 -3.89
C ALA A 121 -12.14 -0.61 -3.35
N ARG A 122 -12.18 -1.05 -2.08
CA ARG A 122 -11.14 -1.89 -1.50
C ARG A 122 -11.23 -3.30 -2.09
N LEU A 123 -10.11 -3.81 -2.59
CA LEU A 123 -10.02 -5.16 -3.12
C LEU A 123 -9.76 -6.18 -1.98
N PRO A 124 -10.37 -7.37 -2.03
CA PRO A 124 -10.12 -8.41 -1.03
C PRO A 124 -8.71 -9.01 -1.11
N ALA A 125 -8.06 -8.90 -2.28
CA ALA A 125 -6.69 -9.29 -2.51
C ALA A 125 -6.06 -8.37 -3.56
N CYS A 126 -4.75 -8.13 -3.43
CA CYS A 126 -3.98 -7.44 -4.44
C CYS A 126 -3.83 -8.30 -5.70
N PRO A 127 -3.96 -7.72 -6.90
CA PRO A 127 -3.70 -8.47 -8.13
C PRO A 127 -2.25 -8.94 -8.18
N THR A 128 -1.98 -10.00 -8.92
CA THR A 128 -0.60 -10.47 -9.17
C THR A 128 0.09 -9.43 -10.07
N PRO A 129 1.37 -9.09 -9.82
CA PRO A 129 2.00 -8.05 -10.63
C PRO A 129 2.10 -8.56 -12.06
N PRO A 130 1.88 -7.69 -13.08
CA PRO A 130 2.14 -8.10 -14.45
C PRO A 130 3.59 -8.58 -14.50
N THR A 131 3.78 -9.80 -14.99
CA THR A 131 5.11 -10.38 -15.12
C THR A 131 5.93 -9.37 -15.93
N PRO A 132 7.08 -8.89 -15.44
CA PRO A 132 7.87 -7.97 -16.23
C PRO A 132 8.16 -8.67 -17.55
N LEU A 133 7.72 -8.08 -18.67
CA LEU A 133 8.22 -8.48 -19.98
C LEU A 133 9.73 -8.38 -19.86
N ARG A 134 10.36 -9.56 -19.79
CA ARG A 134 11.78 -9.75 -19.60
C ARG A 134 12.47 -8.77 -20.54
N ARG A 135 13.14 -7.76 -19.97
CA ARG A 135 14.01 -6.81 -20.70
C ARG A 135 14.79 -7.61 -21.75
N ALA A 136 14.39 -7.49 -23.01
CA ALA A 136 15.22 -7.93 -24.11
C ALA A 136 16.48 -7.07 -24.06
N ASP A 137 17.63 -7.75 -24.08
CA ASP A 137 18.94 -7.25 -24.48
C ASP A 137 19.23 -5.75 -24.24
N TRP A 138 19.67 -5.41 -23.04
CA TRP A 138 20.74 -4.41 -22.92
C TRP A 138 22.06 -5.17 -22.89
N ARG A 139 22.50 -5.67 -24.05
CA ARG A 139 23.92 -5.88 -24.29
C ARG A 139 24.55 -4.50 -24.33
N TYR A 140 25.40 -4.21 -23.36
CA TYR A 140 26.41 -3.18 -23.50
C TYR A 140 27.32 -3.59 -24.65
N ASP A 141 27.05 -3.08 -25.84
CA ASP A 141 28.02 -3.02 -26.92
C ASP A 141 29.02 -1.92 -26.51
N THR A 142 30.02 -2.30 -25.70
CA THR A 142 31.18 -1.44 -25.49
C THR A 142 32.00 -1.46 -26.76
N GLY A 143 31.51 -0.79 -27.79
CA GLY A 143 32.25 -0.40 -28.96
C GLY A 143 33.32 0.60 -28.55
N VAL A 144 34.44 0.10 -28.02
CA VAL A 144 35.70 0.83 -28.00
C VAL A 144 36.21 0.83 -29.43
N GLY A 145 35.66 1.76 -30.22
CA GLY A 145 36.30 2.25 -31.43
C GLY A 145 37.60 2.94 -31.03
N ARG A 146 38.71 2.20 -31.04
CA ARG A 146 40.04 2.77 -31.06
C ARG A 146 40.36 3.10 -32.52
N SER A 147 39.99 4.31 -32.95
CA SER A 147 40.62 5.00 -34.08
C SER A 147 41.49 6.12 -33.53
N SER A 148 42.78 6.08 -33.84
CA SER A 148 43.55 7.22 -34.36
C SER A 148 45.03 6.86 -34.35
N ASP A 149 45.57 6.87 -35.56
CA ASP A 149 46.92 7.29 -35.99
C ASP A 149 48.17 6.51 -35.52
#